data_AF-A0A7K3ZY40-F1
#
_entry.id   AF-A0A7K3ZY40-F1
#
_cell.length_a   1.000
_cell.length_b   1.000
_cell.length_c   1.000
_cell.angle_alpha   90.00
_cell.angle_beta   90.00
_cell.angle_gamma   90.00
#
_symmetry.space_group_name_H-M   'P 1'
#
loop_
_entity.id
_entity.type
_entity.pdbx_description
1 polymer ?
#
loop_
_entity_poly.entity_id
_entity_poly.type
_entity_poly.pdbx_seq_one_letter_code
_entity_poly.pdbx_strand_id
1 'polypeptide(L)'
;MQILIISFSFASPSYDLSPSADDALLSLGGTAYLDGDGDGFFSANESGLANVTVRLMQGGLLQATVLTDQSGHYIFSNLSPGVYRLEAGPVAESSRTAPGRGYYEVNLTDRPGSGLDFGFLPHSLLPAAGPIRKHPLMRPAPEEVALWASQYSASPKAVIAPETAAMLSAAPPASFSLLDRLKYIASARDQGACGNCWAWAGTGVMEIDYARQMKQSDRFSVQFLDSNYNGGCGSNAACCGGWLDNLAGFYQVKKMIVPWSNANAHYQDGSRSCGGCSAVPAYRISASPNYRVSSIATSRIATQGLPSEQAIANIKGVLLQGKAIWFGFFLPDASSWSNFQDFWGGKPEAAIWQPDYACGRTYSYQSGGGHAVLCLGYNDTDPKNRYWIMLNSWGDTPARPAGLFRAAMDMNYNCSYTGLGYAFYWMTLDLSYDASQNSAPQTPAPVQGLTQGYAGKILSYTATSKDPDGDQLFFTFDWGDGATTKTLLSASSTGAANHIWKEKGTYKVKAMATDSQGASSGWSEPFGVSISGSSTVNSPPKKPSPPAGINSGLAGISYTFTGYAVDPNRDPLSYTFEWGDGQTSKTDFMRSGLSARASHAWPLAGAYS
;
A
#
# COMPACT_ATOMS: atom_id res chain seq x y z
N MET A 1 25.28 -23.55 -74.53
CA MET A 1 25.22 -23.43 -73.05
C MET A 1 24.10 -22.46 -72.75
N GLN A 2 22.89 -22.98 -72.53
CA GLN A 2 21.66 -22.22 -72.45
C GLN A 2 21.06 -22.44 -71.05
N ILE A 3 20.96 -21.35 -70.30
CA ILE A 3 19.83 -20.87 -69.48
C ILE A 3 19.00 -21.96 -68.74
N LEU A 4 18.77 -21.82 -67.42
CA LEU A 4 17.44 -21.43 -66.88
C LEU A 4 17.41 -21.28 -65.34
N ILE A 5 16.76 -20.20 -64.93
CA ILE A 5 16.34 -19.80 -63.58
C ILE A 5 15.10 -20.61 -63.16
N ILE A 6 15.01 -21.06 -61.90
CA ILE A 6 13.77 -21.57 -61.29
C ILE A 6 13.82 -21.11 -59.81
N SER A 7 13.06 -20.13 -59.30
CA SER A 7 11.61 -19.86 -59.24
C SER A 7 10.84 -20.78 -58.28
N PHE A 8 10.47 -20.25 -57.11
CA PHE A 8 9.48 -20.85 -56.20
C PHE A 8 8.05 -20.63 -56.71
N SER A 9 7.17 -21.64 -56.63
CA SER A 9 5.72 -21.43 -56.47
C SER A 9 5.03 -22.68 -55.90
N PHE A 10 3.91 -22.43 -55.23
CA PHE A 10 3.21 -23.24 -54.24
C PHE A 10 2.32 -24.35 -54.83
N ALA A 11 2.15 -25.43 -54.06
CA ALA A 11 0.98 -26.29 -54.11
C ALA A 11 0.43 -26.45 -52.68
N SER A 12 -0.82 -26.02 -52.47
CA SER A 12 -1.58 -26.25 -51.23
C SER A 12 -2.22 -27.64 -51.29
N PRO A 13 -2.24 -28.39 -50.17
CA PRO A 13 -3.35 -29.28 -49.89
C PRO A 13 -4.11 -28.76 -48.67
N SER A 14 -5.42 -28.60 -48.89
CA SER A 14 -6.47 -28.48 -47.89
C SER A 14 -6.37 -29.57 -46.83
N TYR A 15 -6.40 -29.18 -45.55
CA TYR A 15 -6.73 -30.08 -44.44
C TYR A 15 -8.02 -29.60 -43.77
N ASP A 16 -9.04 -30.40 -44.04
CA ASP A 16 -10.18 -30.79 -43.21
C ASP A 16 -10.54 -29.94 -41.98
N LEU A 17 -11.73 -29.33 -42.04
CA LEU A 17 -12.44 -28.79 -40.89
C LEU A 17 -13.27 -29.91 -40.25
N SER A 18 -12.60 -30.78 -39.51
CA SER A 18 -13.23 -31.59 -38.48
C SER A 18 -12.53 -31.26 -37.15
N PRO A 19 -13.26 -30.86 -36.08
CA PRO A 19 -12.62 -30.60 -34.80
C PRO A 19 -12.11 -31.93 -34.23
N SER A 20 -10.79 -32.16 -34.28
CA SER A 20 -10.19 -33.25 -33.54
C SER A 20 -10.20 -32.91 -32.05
N ALA A 21 -10.67 -33.87 -31.26
CA ALA A 21 -10.74 -33.80 -29.81
C ALA A 21 -9.35 -33.58 -29.20
N ASP A 22 -9.10 -32.35 -28.75
CA ASP A 22 -8.23 -32.02 -27.61
C ASP A 22 -8.43 -30.53 -27.32
N ASP A 23 -9.59 -30.19 -26.75
CA ASP A 23 -9.73 -28.93 -26.03
C ASP A 23 -8.75 -29.03 -24.86
N ALA A 24 -7.63 -28.31 -24.91
CA ALA A 24 -6.63 -28.34 -23.85
C ALA A 24 -7.26 -27.77 -22.57
N LEU A 25 -7.83 -28.66 -21.76
CA LEU A 25 -8.44 -28.34 -20.48
C LEU A 25 -7.37 -27.66 -19.62
N LEU A 26 -7.58 -26.38 -19.29
CA LEU A 26 -6.61 -25.60 -18.53
C LEU A 26 -6.55 -26.14 -17.10
N SER A 27 -5.37 -26.05 -16.49
CA SER A 27 -5.16 -26.49 -15.12
C SER A 27 -4.37 -25.47 -14.32
N LEU A 28 -4.57 -25.47 -13.00
CA LEU A 28 -3.78 -24.71 -12.05
C LEU A 28 -3.18 -25.68 -11.03
N GLY A 29 -1.86 -25.68 -10.86
CA GLY A 29 -1.20 -26.60 -9.95
C GLY A 29 0.12 -26.08 -9.39
N GLY A 30 0.56 -26.73 -8.32
CA GLY A 30 1.77 -26.39 -7.59
C GLY A 30 2.06 -27.40 -6.49
N THR A 31 2.92 -27.02 -5.56
CA THR A 31 3.41 -27.88 -4.48
C THR A 31 3.24 -27.16 -3.14
N ALA A 32 2.64 -27.81 -2.15
CA ALA A 32 2.80 -27.39 -0.76
C ALA A 32 4.04 -28.07 -0.19
N TYR A 33 4.90 -27.34 0.50
CA TYR A 33 6.18 -27.86 0.97
C TYR A 33 6.57 -27.28 2.32
N LEU A 34 7.45 -28.02 2.99
CA LEU A 34 8.10 -27.63 4.22
C LEU A 34 9.20 -26.64 3.88
N ASP A 35 8.96 -25.37 4.17
CA ASP A 35 9.93 -24.31 3.95
C ASP A 35 10.89 -24.27 5.16
N GLY A 36 12.00 -24.99 5.03
CA GLY A 36 12.89 -25.30 6.15
C GLY A 36 13.82 -24.15 6.52
N ASP A 37 14.11 -23.26 5.57
CA ASP A 37 14.99 -22.11 5.74
C ASP A 37 14.27 -20.75 5.65
N GLY A 38 12.97 -20.78 5.35
CA GLY A 38 12.07 -19.63 5.35
C GLY A 38 12.23 -18.73 4.13
N ASP A 39 12.82 -19.21 3.03
CA ASP A 39 13.13 -18.39 1.86
C ASP A 39 11.96 -18.26 0.86
N GLY A 40 10.90 -19.05 1.03
CA GLY A 40 9.70 -19.04 0.19
C GLY A 40 9.89 -19.64 -1.20
N PHE A 41 10.96 -20.41 -1.44
CA PHE A 41 11.23 -21.12 -2.70
C PHE A 41 11.42 -22.62 -2.48
N PHE A 42 10.62 -23.43 -3.18
CA PHE A 42 10.77 -24.88 -3.08
C PHE A 42 12.10 -25.36 -3.67
N SER A 43 13.04 -25.71 -2.80
CA SER A 43 14.39 -26.13 -3.16
C SER A 43 14.57 -27.66 -3.08
N ALA A 44 15.59 -28.19 -3.75
CA ALA A 44 15.80 -29.65 -3.86
C ALA A 44 16.07 -30.36 -2.52
N ASN A 45 16.39 -29.61 -1.47
CA ASN A 45 16.61 -30.05 -0.10
C ASN A 45 15.33 -30.01 0.76
N GLU A 46 14.22 -29.55 0.23
CA GLU A 46 12.95 -29.40 0.95
C GLU A 46 11.97 -30.51 0.60
N SER A 47 11.06 -30.80 1.52
CA SER A 47 10.10 -31.90 1.37
C SER A 47 8.69 -31.37 1.11
N GLY A 48 7.96 -32.01 0.21
CA GLY A 48 6.54 -31.73 0.01
C GLY A 48 5.69 -32.08 1.24
N LEU A 49 4.58 -31.37 1.42
CA LEU A 49 3.64 -31.55 2.52
C LEU A 49 2.35 -32.18 2.02
N ALA A 50 2.07 -33.38 2.50
CA ALA A 50 0.83 -34.10 2.20
C ALA A 50 -0.37 -33.58 2.97
N ASN A 51 -1.57 -33.78 2.39
CA ASN A 51 -2.86 -33.47 3.01
C ASN A 51 -3.07 -31.98 3.36
N VAL A 52 -2.34 -31.07 2.71
CA VAL A 52 -2.63 -29.63 2.77
C VAL A 52 -3.84 -29.36 1.91
N THR A 53 -4.87 -28.75 2.50
CA THR A 53 -6.07 -28.36 1.76
C THR A 53 -5.77 -27.15 0.88
N VAL A 54 -6.04 -27.21 -0.42
CA VAL A 54 -5.96 -26.07 -1.33
C VAL A 54 -7.35 -25.79 -1.90
N ARG A 55 -7.76 -24.52 -1.89
CA ARG A 55 -9.07 -24.03 -2.33
C ARG A 55 -8.91 -23.19 -3.58
N LEU A 56 -9.78 -23.42 -4.56
CA LEU A 56 -9.91 -22.61 -5.77
C LEU A 56 -11.16 -21.74 -5.65
N MET A 57 -10.99 -20.44 -5.79
CA MET A 57 -12.04 -19.43 -5.67
C MET A 57 -12.20 -18.68 -7.00
N GLN A 58 -13.43 -18.28 -7.35
CA GLN A 58 -13.72 -17.42 -8.49
C GLN A 58 -14.87 -16.48 -8.13
N GLY A 59 -14.72 -15.18 -8.41
CA GLY A 59 -15.74 -14.17 -8.06
C GLY A 59 -16.08 -14.10 -6.56
N GLY A 60 -15.16 -14.50 -5.68
CA GLY A 60 -15.36 -14.56 -4.23
C GLY A 60 -16.06 -15.83 -3.71
N LEU A 61 -16.43 -16.77 -4.60
CA LEU A 61 -17.07 -18.03 -4.24
C LEU A 61 -16.10 -19.21 -4.38
N LEU A 62 -16.20 -20.18 -3.47
CA LEU A 62 -15.44 -21.44 -3.52
C LEU A 62 -15.92 -22.30 -4.68
N GLN A 63 -15.02 -22.62 -5.60
CA GLN A 63 -15.28 -23.46 -6.77
C GLN A 63 -14.90 -24.91 -6.51
N ALA A 64 -13.73 -25.14 -5.93
CA ALA A 64 -13.22 -26.49 -5.68
C ALA A 64 -12.24 -26.52 -4.50
N THR A 65 -12.02 -27.72 -3.98
CA THR A 65 -11.00 -27.99 -2.95
C THR A 65 -10.29 -29.30 -3.28
N VAL A 66 -8.97 -29.32 -3.15
CA VAL A 66 -8.13 -30.51 -3.30
C VAL A 66 -7.21 -30.66 -2.09
N LEU A 67 -6.71 -31.87 -1.86
CA LEU A 67 -5.63 -32.13 -0.91
C LEU A 67 -4.35 -32.38 -1.69
N THR A 68 -3.22 -31.93 -1.14
CA THR A 68 -1.90 -32.26 -1.69
C THR A 68 -1.58 -33.73 -1.48
N ASP A 69 -0.88 -34.33 -2.44
CA ASP A 69 -0.44 -35.72 -2.38
C ASP A 69 0.79 -35.92 -1.48
N GLN A 70 1.33 -37.15 -1.42
CA GLN A 70 2.49 -37.48 -0.57
C GLN A 70 3.76 -36.67 -0.88
N SER A 71 3.88 -36.15 -2.10
CA SER A 71 4.98 -35.32 -2.55
C SER A 71 4.65 -33.83 -2.49
N GLY A 72 3.50 -33.46 -1.91
CA GLY A 72 3.04 -32.09 -1.77
C GLY A 72 2.33 -31.52 -2.99
N HIS A 73 2.19 -32.27 -4.07
CA HIS A 73 1.62 -31.74 -5.31
C HIS A 73 0.10 -31.64 -5.25
N TYR A 74 -0.45 -30.61 -5.88
CA TYR A 74 -1.87 -30.46 -6.10
C TYR A 74 -2.15 -29.93 -7.51
N ILE A 75 -3.33 -30.27 -8.04
CA ILE A 75 -3.78 -29.79 -9.35
C ILE A 75 -5.30 -29.61 -9.37
N PHE A 76 -5.75 -28.52 -9.99
CA PHE A 76 -7.12 -28.31 -10.43
C PHE A 76 -7.15 -28.42 -11.95
N SER A 77 -7.84 -29.43 -12.48
CA SER A 77 -7.98 -29.67 -13.91
C SER A 77 -9.33 -29.18 -14.43
N ASN A 78 -9.48 -29.11 -15.75
CA ASN A 78 -10.75 -28.82 -16.43
C ASN A 78 -11.30 -27.42 -16.14
N LEU A 79 -10.41 -26.43 -16.05
CA LEU A 79 -10.77 -25.05 -15.82
C LEU A 79 -11.03 -24.32 -17.14
N SER A 80 -12.10 -23.52 -17.18
CA SER A 80 -12.31 -22.55 -18.26
C SER A 80 -11.43 -21.32 -18.04
N PRO A 81 -11.13 -20.54 -19.09
CA PRO A 81 -10.46 -19.25 -18.93
C PRO A 81 -11.19 -18.32 -17.95
N GLY A 82 -10.43 -17.62 -17.11
CA GLY A 82 -10.98 -16.71 -16.09
C GLY A 82 -9.98 -16.36 -14.99
N VAL A 83 -10.37 -15.43 -14.11
CA VAL A 83 -9.57 -15.05 -12.94
C VAL A 83 -9.90 -15.94 -11.76
N TYR A 84 -8.92 -16.69 -11.28
CA TYR A 84 -9.04 -17.60 -10.15
C TYR A 84 -8.15 -17.15 -8.99
N ARG A 85 -8.58 -17.45 -7.78
CA ARG A 85 -7.79 -17.27 -6.56
C ARG A 85 -7.52 -18.61 -5.89
N LEU A 86 -6.27 -18.93 -5.60
CA LEU A 86 -5.88 -20.14 -4.88
C LEU A 86 -5.46 -19.83 -3.45
N GLU A 87 -5.99 -20.60 -2.50
CA GLU A 87 -5.66 -20.48 -1.08
C GLU A 87 -5.36 -21.84 -0.47
N ALA A 88 -4.21 -21.98 0.20
CA ALA A 88 -4.01 -23.13 1.06
C ALA A 88 -4.72 -22.92 2.42
N GLY A 89 -5.12 -24.02 3.06
CA GLY A 89 -5.56 -24.07 4.45
C GLY A 89 -4.38 -23.86 5.42
N PRO A 90 -4.65 -23.60 6.70
CA PRO A 90 -3.60 -23.56 7.70
C PRO A 90 -3.01 -24.96 7.91
N VAL A 91 -1.70 -25.03 8.13
CA VAL A 91 -1.00 -26.23 8.59
C VAL A 91 -0.64 -26.00 10.06
N ALA A 92 -1.00 -26.95 10.93
CA ALA A 92 -0.81 -26.82 12.38
C ALA A 92 0.65 -26.55 12.74
N GLU A 93 0.88 -25.70 13.74
CA GLU A 93 2.23 -25.34 14.23
C GLU A 93 3.18 -24.85 13.10
N SER A 94 2.68 -24.09 12.14
CA SER A 94 3.50 -23.51 11.06
C SER A 94 3.01 -22.14 10.59
N SER A 95 3.89 -21.38 9.96
CA SER A 95 3.61 -20.08 9.35
C SER A 95 3.78 -20.17 7.83
N ARG A 96 2.91 -19.50 7.07
CA ARG A 96 2.98 -19.49 5.60
C ARG A 96 4.05 -18.52 5.10
N THR A 97 4.93 -18.98 4.22
CA THR A 97 6.05 -18.20 3.66
C THR A 97 5.87 -17.91 2.18
N ALA A 98 5.21 -18.80 1.43
CA ALA A 98 4.86 -18.60 0.03
C ALA A 98 3.38 -18.92 -0.27
N PRO A 99 2.71 -18.14 -1.15
CA PRO A 99 3.14 -16.82 -1.61
C PRO A 99 3.04 -15.80 -0.47
N GLY A 100 3.88 -14.75 -0.48
CA GLY A 100 3.90 -13.75 0.61
C GLY A 100 2.58 -12.98 0.83
N ARG A 101 1.65 -13.00 -0.14
CA ARG A 101 0.28 -12.47 0.00
C ARG A 101 -0.71 -13.45 0.65
N GLY A 102 -0.29 -14.70 0.87
CA GLY A 102 -1.11 -15.80 1.37
C GLY A 102 -1.96 -16.52 0.31
N TYR A 103 -2.14 -15.96 -0.88
CA TYR A 103 -2.89 -16.53 -1.99
C TYR A 103 -2.30 -16.15 -3.35
N TYR A 104 -2.64 -16.91 -4.39
CA TYR A 104 -2.39 -16.57 -5.78
C TYR A 104 -3.65 -16.03 -6.43
N GLU A 105 -3.54 -15.00 -7.26
CA GLU A 105 -4.59 -14.59 -8.20
C GLU A 105 -4.05 -14.80 -9.62
N VAL A 106 -4.72 -15.65 -10.37
CA VAL A 106 -4.26 -16.12 -11.68
C VAL A 106 -5.32 -15.82 -12.72
N ASN A 107 -4.98 -15.01 -13.71
CA ASN A 107 -5.79 -14.82 -14.91
C ASN A 107 -5.44 -15.94 -15.92
N LEU A 108 -6.24 -17.00 -15.92
CA LEU A 108 -6.05 -18.17 -16.76
C LEU A 108 -6.67 -17.92 -18.13
N THR A 109 -5.86 -17.85 -19.20
CA THR A 109 -6.33 -17.43 -20.53
C THR A 109 -6.41 -18.58 -21.52
N ASP A 110 -5.29 -19.27 -21.77
CA ASP A 110 -5.12 -20.21 -22.88
C ASP A 110 -4.05 -21.28 -22.62
N ARG A 111 -3.39 -21.27 -21.45
CA ARG A 111 -2.41 -22.27 -21.03
C ARG A 111 -2.52 -22.58 -19.54
N PRO A 112 -2.17 -23.82 -19.09
CA PRO A 112 -2.10 -24.15 -17.67
C PRO A 112 -1.17 -23.21 -16.88
N GLY A 113 -1.52 -22.96 -15.62
CA GLY A 113 -0.66 -22.32 -14.63
C GLY A 113 0.01 -23.36 -13.72
N SER A 114 1.33 -23.30 -13.61
CA SER A 114 2.16 -24.17 -12.77
C SER A 114 3.10 -23.35 -11.88
N GLY A 115 3.67 -23.95 -10.84
CA GLY A 115 4.59 -23.27 -9.91
C GLY A 115 3.86 -22.36 -8.90
N LEU A 116 2.60 -22.69 -8.60
CA LEU A 116 1.77 -21.97 -7.62
C LEU A 116 2.00 -22.58 -6.23
N ASP A 117 3.22 -22.44 -5.71
CA ASP A 117 3.67 -23.22 -4.56
C ASP A 117 3.30 -22.58 -3.20
N PHE A 118 3.02 -23.41 -2.20
CA PHE A 118 2.67 -22.96 -0.85
C PHE A 118 3.72 -23.43 0.18
N GLY A 119 4.56 -22.52 0.64
CA GLY A 119 5.61 -22.78 1.62
C GLY A 119 5.09 -22.63 3.06
N PHE A 120 5.48 -23.56 3.93
CA PHE A 120 5.13 -23.56 5.36
C PHE A 120 6.36 -23.79 6.24
N LEU A 121 6.68 -22.82 7.08
CA LEU A 121 7.76 -22.88 8.08
C LEU A 121 7.21 -23.37 9.43
N PRO A 122 7.63 -24.56 9.92
CA PRO A 122 7.21 -25.07 11.23
C PRO A 122 7.66 -24.18 12.39
N HIS A 123 6.79 -24.01 13.37
CA HIS A 123 7.09 -23.33 14.63
C HIS A 123 8.16 -24.06 15.45
N SER A 124 8.35 -25.37 15.25
CA SER A 124 9.46 -26.14 15.85
C SER A 124 10.81 -25.90 15.17
N LEU A 125 10.81 -25.41 13.92
CA LEU A 125 11.99 -24.95 13.20
C LEU A 125 12.23 -23.45 13.39
N LEU A 126 11.30 -22.72 14.03
CA LEU A 126 11.60 -21.41 14.61
C LEU A 126 12.60 -21.67 15.75
N PRO A 127 13.87 -21.29 15.60
CA PRO A 127 14.83 -21.59 16.63
C PRO A 127 14.55 -20.67 17.82
N ALA A 128 14.65 -21.20 19.04
CA ALA A 128 14.88 -20.37 20.22
C ALA A 128 16.16 -19.57 19.97
N ALA A 129 16.02 -18.26 19.71
CA ALA A 129 17.10 -17.39 19.24
C ALA A 129 17.97 -18.06 18.15
N GLY A 130 17.41 -18.23 16.96
CA GLY A 130 18.21 -18.59 15.79
C GLY A 130 19.37 -17.60 15.59
N PRO A 131 20.49 -18.04 14.98
CA PRO A 131 21.57 -17.10 14.67
C PRO A 131 20.97 -15.96 13.88
N ILE A 132 21.16 -14.74 14.39
CA ILE A 132 20.73 -13.50 13.77
C ILE A 132 21.10 -13.56 12.30
N ARG A 133 20.12 -13.41 11.40
CA ARG A 133 20.38 -13.32 9.96
C ARG A 133 21.49 -12.29 9.81
N LYS A 134 22.67 -12.73 9.35
CA LYS A 134 23.84 -11.87 9.30
C LYS A 134 23.65 -10.92 8.12
N HIS A 135 22.94 -9.83 8.36
CA HIS A 135 22.71 -8.81 7.37
C HIS A 135 24.06 -8.21 6.93
N PRO A 136 24.20 -7.88 5.64
CA PRO A 136 25.40 -7.28 5.11
C PRO A 136 25.60 -5.90 5.73
N LEU A 137 26.87 -5.58 5.92
CA LEU A 137 27.35 -4.32 6.45
C LEU A 137 27.98 -3.54 5.30
N MET A 138 27.97 -2.22 5.37
CA MET A 138 28.82 -1.42 4.49
C MET A 138 30.27 -1.71 4.84
N ARG A 139 31.06 -2.15 3.86
CA ARG A 139 32.49 -2.41 4.03
C ARG A 139 33.30 -1.55 3.06
N PRO A 140 33.22 -0.21 3.19
CA PRO A 140 33.97 0.68 2.33
C PRO A 140 35.47 0.43 2.47
N ALA A 141 36.19 0.55 1.36
CA ALA A 141 37.64 0.61 1.37
C ALA A 141 38.13 1.88 2.12
N PRO A 142 39.38 1.90 2.62
CA PRO A 142 39.91 3.07 3.34
C PRO A 142 39.75 4.40 2.59
N GLU A 143 39.94 4.39 1.28
CA GLU A 143 39.76 5.55 0.40
C GLU A 143 38.29 6.02 0.33
N GLU A 144 37.34 5.09 0.37
CA GLU A 144 35.90 5.40 0.37
C GLU A 144 35.46 6.00 1.71
N VAL A 145 35.98 5.47 2.83
CA VAL A 145 35.75 6.08 4.16
C VAL A 145 36.27 7.51 4.19
N ALA A 146 37.49 7.74 3.70
CA ALA A 146 38.08 9.07 3.66
C ALA A 146 37.24 10.02 2.79
N LEU A 147 36.73 9.53 1.66
CA LEU A 147 35.82 10.27 0.80
C LEU A 147 34.52 10.62 1.53
N TRP A 148 33.87 9.67 2.20
CA TRP A 148 32.61 9.92 2.93
C TRP A 148 32.79 10.90 4.10
N ALA A 149 33.90 10.80 4.83
CA ALA A 149 34.23 11.76 5.88
C ALA A 149 34.47 13.17 5.33
N SER A 150 35.12 13.27 4.15
CA SER A 150 35.31 14.53 3.43
C SER A 150 33.98 15.10 2.94
N GLN A 151 33.13 14.28 2.31
CA GLN A 151 31.79 14.65 1.86
C GLN A 151 30.95 15.17 3.02
N TYR A 152 30.87 14.42 4.13
CA TYR A 152 30.18 14.86 5.34
C TYR A 152 30.68 16.22 5.84
N SER A 153 32.00 16.43 5.86
CA SER A 153 32.58 17.71 6.31
C SER A 153 32.29 18.87 5.36
N ALA A 154 32.13 18.57 4.06
CA ALA A 154 31.81 19.53 3.02
C ALA A 154 30.31 19.84 2.92
N SER A 155 29.41 18.90 3.25
CA SER A 155 27.95 19.08 3.16
C SER A 155 27.49 20.27 4.02
N PRO A 156 26.64 21.18 3.54
CA PRO A 156 26.13 22.30 4.33
C PRO A 156 25.60 21.89 5.71
N LYS A 157 25.73 22.75 6.72
CA LYS A 157 25.11 22.50 8.03
C LYS A 157 23.60 22.61 7.91
N ALA A 158 22.87 21.64 8.46
CA ALA A 158 21.42 21.70 8.57
C ALA A 158 21.01 22.97 9.33
N VAL A 159 20.12 23.74 8.72
CA VAL A 159 19.61 24.99 9.29
C VAL A 159 18.52 24.67 10.32
N ILE A 160 18.59 25.32 11.47
CA ILE A 160 17.51 25.29 12.47
C ILE A 160 16.73 26.59 12.34
N ALA A 161 15.46 26.49 11.94
CA ALA A 161 14.59 27.65 11.78
C ALA A 161 14.47 28.45 13.11
N PRO A 162 14.37 29.78 13.06
CA PRO A 162 14.35 30.63 14.26
C PRO A 162 13.29 30.23 15.29
N GLU A 163 12.10 29.83 14.84
CA GLU A 163 11.01 29.35 15.69
C GLU A 163 11.36 28.03 16.41
N THR A 164 12.10 27.14 15.75
CA THR A 164 12.56 25.89 16.37
C THR A 164 13.70 26.16 17.34
N ALA A 165 14.62 27.08 17.00
CA ALA A 165 15.68 27.51 17.90
C ALA A 165 15.12 28.16 19.18
N ALA A 166 14.07 28.98 19.05
CA ALA A 166 13.34 29.56 20.18
C ALA A 166 12.67 28.47 21.03
N MET A 167 12.01 27.49 20.42
CA MET A 167 11.41 26.36 21.12
C MET A 167 12.45 25.54 21.90
N LEU A 168 13.59 25.24 21.29
CA LEU A 168 14.70 24.54 21.95
C LEU A 168 15.27 25.31 23.14
N SER A 169 15.31 26.64 23.06
CA SER A 169 15.85 27.50 24.12
C SER A 169 14.89 27.67 25.30
N ALA A 170 13.58 27.57 25.06
CA ALA A 170 12.56 27.70 26.10
C ALA A 170 12.35 26.38 26.88
N ALA A 171 11.79 25.38 26.21
CA ALA A 171 11.56 24.04 26.72
C ALA A 171 11.02 23.16 25.57
N PRO A 172 11.88 22.37 24.89
CA PRO A 172 11.40 21.48 23.84
C PRO A 172 10.53 20.36 24.42
N PRO A 173 9.63 19.76 23.62
CA PRO A 173 8.87 18.58 24.03
C PRO A 173 9.79 17.48 24.57
N ALA A 174 9.40 16.82 25.65
CA ALA A 174 10.17 15.71 26.22
C ALA A 174 10.15 14.46 25.32
N SER A 175 9.21 14.36 24.38
CA SER A 175 9.15 13.29 23.38
C SER A 175 8.61 13.82 22.06
N PHE A 176 9.12 13.29 20.96
CA PHE A 176 8.67 13.63 19.61
C PHE A 176 8.87 12.43 18.68
N SER A 177 7.96 12.23 17.73
CA SER A 177 8.02 11.13 16.77
C SER A 177 7.43 11.53 15.43
N LEU A 178 8.07 11.05 14.35
CA LEU A 178 7.64 11.18 12.96
C LEU A 178 7.07 9.87 12.41
N LEU A 179 6.89 8.84 13.26
CA LEU A 179 6.42 7.52 12.84
C LEU A 179 5.03 7.56 12.17
N ASP A 180 4.17 8.48 12.60
CA ASP A 180 2.84 8.70 12.03
C ASP A 180 2.86 9.16 10.57
N ARG A 181 3.99 9.71 10.11
CA ARG A 181 4.19 10.17 8.73
C ARG A 181 4.81 9.12 7.81
N LEU A 182 5.31 8.01 8.36
CA LEU A 182 5.99 6.97 7.60
C LEU A 182 5.04 5.79 7.34
N LYS A 183 4.75 5.51 6.06
CA LYS A 183 4.02 4.31 5.65
C LYS A 183 4.97 3.16 5.40
N TYR A 184 5.04 2.21 6.33
CA TYR A 184 5.86 1.01 6.16
C TYR A 184 5.23 -0.23 6.81
N ILE A 185 5.72 -1.39 6.36
CA ILE A 185 5.49 -2.69 7.00
C ILE A 185 6.88 -3.16 7.44
N ALA A 186 7.05 -3.44 8.73
CA ALA A 186 8.35 -3.75 9.31
C ALA A 186 9.02 -4.95 8.62
N SER A 187 8.31 -6.08 8.49
CA SER A 187 8.78 -7.27 7.76
C SER A 187 9.17 -7.00 6.31
N ALA A 188 8.47 -6.08 5.62
CA ALA A 188 8.78 -5.72 4.23
C ALA A 188 9.91 -4.68 4.11
N ARG A 189 10.39 -4.14 5.24
CA ARG A 189 11.56 -3.25 5.32
C ARG A 189 12.78 -4.07 5.73
N ASP A 190 13.06 -5.10 4.93
CA ASP A 190 14.20 -6.00 5.10
C ASP A 190 15.08 -5.96 3.85
N GLN A 191 16.32 -5.48 4.01
CA GLN A 191 17.34 -5.45 2.96
C GLN A 191 17.88 -6.85 2.61
N GLY A 192 17.65 -7.84 3.47
CA GLY A 192 18.17 -9.18 3.32
C GLY A 192 19.70 -9.21 3.17
N ALA A 193 20.19 -9.82 2.09
CA ALA A 193 21.60 -10.01 1.77
C ALA A 193 22.23 -8.84 0.98
N CYS A 194 21.44 -7.81 0.65
CA CYS A 194 21.90 -6.64 -0.11
C CYS A 194 22.40 -5.54 0.85
N GLY A 195 23.62 -5.04 0.62
CA GLY A 195 24.26 -3.99 1.43
C GLY A 195 23.73 -2.57 1.15
N ASN A 196 22.42 -2.41 0.94
CA ASN A 196 21.79 -1.14 0.55
C ASN A 196 21.13 -0.37 1.71
N CYS A 197 21.55 -0.60 2.96
CA CYS A 197 21.00 0.09 4.14
C CYS A 197 21.00 1.63 3.99
N TRP A 198 22.02 2.18 3.31
CA TRP A 198 22.13 3.59 2.97
C TRP A 198 20.95 4.10 2.15
N ALA A 199 20.49 3.29 1.19
CA ALA A 199 19.33 3.57 0.35
C ALA A 199 18.04 3.48 1.18
N TRP A 200 17.85 2.43 1.99
CA TRP A 200 16.67 2.31 2.86
C TRP A 200 16.51 3.46 3.83
N ALA A 201 17.59 3.86 4.52
CA ALA A 201 17.56 4.99 5.43
C ALA A 201 17.33 6.30 4.66
N GLY A 202 18.00 6.51 3.52
CA GLY A 202 17.85 7.76 2.77
C GLY A 202 16.49 7.90 2.11
N THR A 203 15.93 6.81 1.56
CA THR A 203 14.54 6.75 1.09
C THR A 203 13.56 7.06 2.21
N GLY A 204 13.81 6.59 3.45
CA GLY A 204 13.02 6.97 4.61
C GLY A 204 13.06 8.46 4.96
N VAL A 205 14.21 9.12 4.77
CA VAL A 205 14.32 10.58 4.89
C VAL A 205 13.45 11.28 3.83
N MET A 206 13.48 10.78 2.59
CA MET A 206 12.66 11.32 1.49
C MET A 206 11.16 11.13 1.74
N GLU A 207 10.72 9.96 2.21
CA GLU A 207 9.30 9.66 2.52
C GLU A 207 8.75 10.63 3.57
N ILE A 208 9.51 10.86 4.66
CA ILE A 208 9.13 11.80 5.71
C ILE A 208 9.10 13.25 5.20
N ASP A 209 10.09 13.64 4.40
CA ASP A 209 10.14 14.99 3.86
C ASP A 209 9.00 15.24 2.86
N TYR A 210 8.67 14.25 2.02
CA TYR A 210 7.51 14.30 1.14
C TYR A 210 6.22 14.45 1.95
N ALA A 211 6.01 13.63 2.98
CA ALA A 211 4.87 13.78 3.90
C ALA A 211 4.81 15.16 4.56
N ARG A 212 5.96 15.73 4.93
CA ARG A 212 6.05 17.07 5.52
C ARG A 212 5.65 18.17 4.53
N GLN A 213 6.16 18.15 3.31
CA GLN A 213 5.95 19.21 2.31
C GLN A 213 4.62 19.06 1.60
N MET A 214 4.31 17.85 1.15
CA MET A 214 3.14 17.52 0.34
C MET A 214 1.92 17.16 1.17
N LYS A 215 2.02 17.02 2.50
CA LYS A 215 0.90 16.64 3.37
C LYS A 215 0.28 15.27 3.03
N GLN A 216 1.01 14.46 2.27
CA GLN A 216 0.62 13.12 1.85
C GLN A 216 1.79 12.17 2.12
N SER A 217 1.51 11.03 2.74
CA SER A 217 2.52 9.97 2.89
C SER A 217 2.36 8.93 1.80
N ASP A 218 3.48 8.49 1.23
CA ASP A 218 3.55 7.29 0.38
C ASP A 218 4.84 6.52 0.70
N ARG A 219 4.90 5.26 0.26
CA ARG A 219 6.08 4.41 0.37
C ARG A 219 6.88 4.47 -0.92
N PHE A 220 8.16 4.73 -0.85
CA PHE A 220 9.03 4.91 -2.02
C PHE A 220 9.82 3.65 -2.36
N SER A 221 10.09 3.46 -3.65
CA SER A 221 10.75 2.27 -4.19
C SER A 221 12.27 2.32 -4.01
N VAL A 222 12.78 1.55 -3.04
CA VAL A 222 14.21 1.24 -2.95
C VAL A 222 14.65 0.38 -4.15
N GLN A 223 13.77 -0.51 -4.65
CA GLN A 223 14.05 -1.32 -5.84
C GLN A 223 14.38 -0.47 -7.07
N PHE A 224 13.68 0.65 -7.25
CA PHE A 224 13.94 1.58 -8.34
C PHE A 224 15.36 2.15 -8.26
N LEU A 225 15.82 2.52 -7.07
CA LEU A 225 17.19 2.96 -6.86
C LEU A 225 18.15 1.80 -7.17
N ASP A 226 17.99 0.64 -6.53
CA ASP A 226 18.90 -0.49 -6.70
C ASP A 226 19.06 -0.91 -8.15
N SER A 227 17.96 -0.95 -8.90
CA SER A 227 17.95 -1.38 -10.30
C SER A 227 18.54 -0.37 -11.27
N ASN A 228 18.58 0.91 -10.90
CA ASN A 228 19.07 1.99 -11.75
C ASN A 228 20.46 2.50 -11.35
N TYR A 229 20.84 2.37 -10.08
CA TYR A 229 22.10 2.88 -9.56
C TYR A 229 23.27 2.10 -10.17
N ASN A 230 24.13 2.81 -10.90
CA ASN A 230 25.23 2.23 -11.68
C ASN A 230 24.77 1.09 -12.64
N GLY A 231 23.56 1.20 -13.19
CA GLY A 231 22.98 0.19 -14.06
C GLY A 231 22.45 -1.05 -13.35
N GLY A 232 22.42 -1.04 -12.01
CA GLY A 232 21.86 -2.11 -11.17
C GLY A 232 22.69 -3.37 -11.08
N CYS A 233 23.96 -3.33 -11.49
CA CYS A 233 24.84 -4.50 -11.53
C CYS A 233 26.30 -4.18 -11.19
N GLY A 234 27.02 -5.18 -10.69
CA GLY A 234 28.47 -5.17 -10.58
C GLY A 234 29.01 -4.68 -9.24
N SER A 235 30.32 -4.44 -9.18
CA SER A 235 31.05 -4.12 -7.93
C SER A 235 30.68 -2.77 -7.32
N ASN A 236 29.98 -1.92 -8.08
CA ASN A 236 29.54 -0.60 -7.64
C ASN A 236 28.00 -0.51 -7.57
N ALA A 237 27.30 -1.65 -7.60
CA ALA A 237 25.85 -1.70 -7.45
C ALA A 237 25.43 -1.24 -6.04
N ALA A 238 24.15 -0.88 -5.86
CA ALA A 238 23.66 -0.37 -4.58
C ALA A 238 23.86 -1.34 -3.41
N CYS A 239 23.85 -2.65 -3.67
CA CYS A 239 24.13 -3.69 -2.68
C CYS A 239 25.58 -3.74 -2.17
N CYS A 240 26.51 -2.98 -2.74
CA CYS A 240 27.90 -2.89 -2.30
C CYS A 240 28.14 -1.86 -1.19
N GLY A 241 27.09 -1.14 -0.78
CA GLY A 241 27.21 -0.03 0.15
C GLY A 241 27.15 1.31 -0.57
N GLY A 242 27.06 2.37 0.23
CA GLY A 242 26.91 3.72 -0.27
C GLY A 242 26.65 4.70 0.85
N TRP A 243 26.49 5.95 0.47
CA TRP A 243 26.36 7.08 1.37
C TRP A 243 25.13 7.92 1.04
N LEU A 244 24.73 8.82 1.93
CA LEU A 244 23.59 9.70 1.64
C LEU A 244 23.83 10.60 0.42
N ASP A 245 25.08 11.04 0.20
CA ASP A 245 25.48 11.78 -1.01
C ASP A 245 25.28 10.98 -2.29
N ASN A 246 25.49 9.65 -2.27
CA ASN A 246 25.23 8.80 -3.43
C ASN A 246 23.74 8.79 -3.78
N LEU A 247 22.87 8.78 -2.77
CA LEU A 247 21.42 8.81 -2.95
C LEU A 247 20.97 10.19 -3.47
N ALA A 248 21.49 11.26 -2.86
CA ALA A 248 21.21 12.62 -3.31
C ALA A 248 21.65 12.81 -4.77
N GLY A 249 22.87 12.38 -5.13
CA GLY A 249 23.37 12.44 -6.50
C GLY A 249 22.53 11.62 -7.48
N PHE A 250 22.07 10.43 -7.09
CA PHE A 250 21.17 9.63 -7.91
C PHE A 250 19.87 10.37 -8.22
N TYR A 251 19.17 10.91 -7.22
CA TYR A 251 17.91 11.62 -7.42
C TYR A 251 18.09 13.02 -8.02
N GLN A 252 19.26 13.65 -7.86
CA GLN A 252 19.59 14.89 -8.54
C GLN A 252 19.63 14.69 -10.07
N VAL A 253 20.07 13.51 -10.54
CA VAL A 253 20.06 13.15 -11.96
C VAL A 253 18.72 12.57 -12.39
N LYS A 254 18.14 11.64 -11.62
CA LYS A 254 16.90 10.96 -11.97
C LYS A 254 15.67 11.86 -11.92
N LYS A 255 15.66 12.87 -11.05
CA LYS A 255 14.59 13.87 -10.88
C LYS A 255 13.19 13.31 -10.62
N MET A 256 13.09 12.01 -10.32
CA MET A 256 11.83 11.33 -10.08
C MET A 256 11.97 10.30 -8.96
N ILE A 257 10.92 10.19 -8.14
CA ILE A 257 10.75 9.18 -7.10
C ILE A 257 9.61 8.28 -7.54
N VAL A 258 9.83 6.97 -7.50
CA VAL A 258 8.85 5.97 -7.90
C VAL A 258 8.19 5.39 -6.65
N PRO A 259 6.84 5.43 -6.55
CA PRO A 259 6.08 4.74 -5.51
C PRO A 259 6.37 3.24 -5.46
N TRP A 260 6.34 2.68 -4.27
CA TRP A 260 6.46 1.24 -4.03
C TRP A 260 5.32 0.44 -4.68
N SER A 261 4.13 1.06 -4.77
CA SER A 261 2.92 0.47 -5.36
C SER A 261 3.01 0.27 -6.88
N ASN A 262 3.97 0.92 -7.55
CA ASN A 262 4.16 0.77 -8.98
C ASN A 262 4.53 -0.68 -9.35
N ALA A 263 4.15 -1.09 -10.56
CA ALA A 263 4.46 -2.42 -11.06
C ALA A 263 5.98 -2.68 -11.02
N ASN A 264 6.37 -3.80 -10.40
CA ASN A 264 7.75 -4.23 -10.15
C ASN A 264 8.61 -3.28 -9.30
N ALA A 265 8.03 -2.26 -8.66
CA ALA A 265 8.75 -1.29 -7.83
C ALA A 265 8.87 -1.73 -6.35
N HIS A 266 8.20 -2.80 -5.93
CA HIS A 266 8.42 -3.38 -4.62
C HIS A 266 9.80 -4.04 -4.54
N TYR A 267 10.41 -4.02 -3.35
CA TYR A 267 11.74 -4.58 -3.13
C TYR A 267 11.78 -6.10 -3.35
N GLN A 268 12.73 -6.52 -4.18
CA GLN A 268 12.95 -7.89 -4.63
C GLN A 268 14.44 -8.27 -4.58
N ASP A 269 15.32 -7.34 -4.18
CA ASP A 269 16.77 -7.56 -4.10
C ASP A 269 17.24 -8.13 -2.76
N GLY A 270 16.32 -8.56 -1.89
CA GLY A 270 16.64 -9.12 -0.58
C GLY A 270 17.53 -10.38 -0.61
N SER A 271 17.61 -11.10 -1.74
CA SER A 271 18.53 -12.23 -1.93
C SER A 271 19.80 -11.86 -2.70
N ARG A 272 19.95 -10.61 -3.15
CA ARG A 272 21.10 -10.14 -3.92
C ARG A 272 22.22 -9.71 -3.00
N SER A 273 23.45 -9.94 -3.43
CA SER A 273 24.67 -9.51 -2.73
C SER A 273 25.45 -8.49 -3.56
N CYS A 274 26.43 -7.84 -2.93
CA CYS A 274 27.40 -7.02 -3.66
C CYS A 274 28.05 -7.81 -4.82
N GLY A 275 28.30 -7.12 -5.94
CA GLY A 275 28.87 -7.70 -7.16
C GLY A 275 27.84 -8.31 -8.11
N GLY A 276 26.64 -8.63 -7.61
CA GLY A 276 25.54 -9.17 -8.40
C GLY A 276 24.75 -8.12 -9.19
N CYS A 277 23.69 -8.58 -9.84
CA CYS A 277 22.68 -7.74 -10.48
C CYS A 277 21.40 -7.71 -9.66
N SER A 278 20.70 -6.58 -9.72
CA SER A 278 19.31 -6.46 -9.29
C SER A 278 18.46 -7.58 -9.94
N ALA A 279 17.54 -8.15 -9.17
CA ALA A 279 16.55 -9.11 -9.61
C ALA A 279 15.60 -8.51 -10.65
N VAL A 280 15.41 -7.20 -10.62
CA VAL A 280 14.46 -6.49 -11.47
C VAL A 280 15.24 -5.52 -12.36
N PRO A 281 15.37 -5.79 -13.67
CA PRO A 281 15.98 -4.82 -14.57
C PRO A 281 15.23 -3.48 -14.55
N ALA A 282 15.94 -2.35 -14.58
CA ALA A 282 15.36 -1.01 -14.46
C ALA A 282 14.17 -0.77 -15.42
N TYR A 283 14.24 -1.24 -16.66
CA TYR A 283 13.20 -1.05 -17.68
C TYR A 283 11.90 -1.81 -17.39
N ARG A 284 11.91 -2.75 -16.43
CA ARG A 284 10.72 -3.51 -15.99
C ARG A 284 9.94 -2.79 -14.90
N ILE A 285 10.53 -1.77 -14.26
CA ILE A 285 9.90 -1.01 -13.19
C ILE A 285 9.04 0.09 -13.81
N SER A 286 7.74 0.10 -13.49
CA SER A 286 6.88 1.21 -13.90
C SER A 286 7.32 2.48 -13.20
N ALA A 287 7.71 3.49 -13.98
CA ALA A 287 8.03 4.82 -13.47
C ALA A 287 6.81 5.75 -13.39
N SER A 288 5.59 5.26 -13.65
CA SER A 288 4.36 6.04 -13.54
C SER A 288 3.35 5.35 -12.61
N PRO A 289 2.73 6.09 -11.67
CA PRO A 289 2.99 7.50 -11.31
C PRO A 289 4.41 7.73 -10.74
N ASN A 290 4.87 8.98 -10.69
CA ASN A 290 6.12 9.37 -10.00
C ASN A 290 6.01 10.76 -9.38
N TYR A 291 6.82 10.99 -8.35
CA TYR A 291 6.97 12.31 -7.72
C TYR A 291 8.21 13.01 -8.26
N ARG A 292 8.04 14.24 -8.77
CA ARG A 292 9.13 14.99 -9.38
C ARG A 292 9.93 15.77 -8.35
N VAL A 293 11.25 15.58 -8.38
CA VAL A 293 12.21 16.22 -7.48
C VAL A 293 12.86 17.38 -8.21
N SER A 294 12.56 18.61 -7.80
CA SER A 294 13.18 19.81 -8.38
C SER A 294 14.63 19.96 -7.90
N SER A 295 14.87 19.76 -6.60
CA SER A 295 16.20 19.73 -6.01
C SER A 295 16.31 18.72 -4.87
N ILE A 296 17.51 18.18 -4.70
CA ILE A 296 17.89 17.36 -3.55
C ILE A 296 19.36 17.64 -3.23
N ALA A 297 19.66 17.87 -1.96
CA ALA A 297 21.02 18.02 -1.45
C ALA A 297 21.15 17.44 -0.05
N THR A 298 22.35 17.02 0.33
CA THR A 298 22.64 16.57 1.69
C THR A 298 22.96 17.73 2.62
N SER A 299 22.49 17.64 3.86
CA SER A 299 22.86 18.55 4.94
C SER A 299 23.38 17.76 6.15
N ARG A 300 24.50 18.19 6.71
CA ARG A 300 25.09 17.58 7.92
C ARG A 300 24.51 18.19 9.19
N ILE A 301 24.29 17.38 10.21
CA ILE A 301 23.89 17.83 11.53
C ILE A 301 25.15 17.90 12.39
N ALA A 302 25.51 19.12 12.81
CA ALA A 302 26.74 19.32 13.57
C ALA A 302 26.64 18.61 14.93
N THR A 303 27.51 17.61 15.15
CA THR A 303 27.52 16.75 16.34
C THR A 303 28.96 16.48 16.79
N GLN A 304 29.85 16.22 15.84
CA GLN A 304 31.29 16.07 16.04
C GLN A 304 31.94 17.39 16.46
N GLY A 305 32.88 17.32 17.40
CA GLY A 305 33.60 18.44 17.99
C GLY A 305 32.79 19.31 18.95
N LEU A 306 31.57 18.90 19.32
CA LEU A 306 30.66 19.68 20.16
C LEU A 306 30.40 19.02 21.52
N PRO A 307 30.01 19.80 22.54
CA PRO A 307 29.42 19.27 23.77
C PRO A 307 28.15 18.44 23.49
N SER A 308 27.91 17.38 24.25
CA SER A 308 26.81 16.44 24.02
C SER A 308 25.44 17.11 23.94
N GLU A 309 25.12 18.04 24.87
CA GLU A 309 23.84 18.76 24.83
C GLU A 309 23.65 19.62 23.59
N GLN A 310 24.73 20.20 23.04
CA GLN A 310 24.65 20.95 21.79
C GLN A 310 24.42 20.02 20.60
N ALA A 311 25.07 18.84 20.58
CA ALA A 311 24.83 17.82 19.57
C ALA A 311 23.38 17.31 19.62
N ILE A 312 22.87 17.03 20.82
CA ILE A 312 21.48 16.63 21.07
C ILE A 312 20.51 17.72 20.59
N ALA A 313 20.75 18.99 20.96
CA ALA A 313 19.91 20.11 20.54
C ALA A 313 19.87 20.26 19.01
N ASN A 314 21.00 20.07 18.34
CA ASN A 314 21.06 20.14 16.87
C ASN A 314 20.24 19.02 16.21
N ILE A 315 20.31 17.79 16.72
CA ILE A 315 19.52 16.65 16.22
C ILE A 315 18.03 16.89 16.48
N LYS A 316 17.66 17.29 17.71
CA LYS A 316 16.26 17.64 18.05
C LYS A 316 15.73 18.76 17.18
N GLY A 317 16.54 19.77 16.89
CA GLY A 317 16.15 20.88 16.02
C GLY A 317 15.78 20.43 14.61
N VAL A 318 16.48 19.45 14.04
CA VAL A 318 16.10 18.89 12.73
C VAL A 318 14.80 18.09 12.82
N LEU A 319 14.66 17.23 13.83
CA LEU A 319 13.46 16.42 14.03
C LEU A 319 12.21 17.29 14.25
N LEU A 320 12.30 18.31 15.09
CA LEU A 320 11.20 19.21 15.43
C LEU A 320 10.73 20.06 14.23
N GLN A 321 11.58 20.25 13.22
CA GLN A 321 11.18 20.84 11.93
C GLN A 321 10.43 19.84 11.02
N GLY A 322 10.17 18.63 11.51
CA GLY A 322 9.46 17.58 10.78
C GLY A 322 10.34 16.77 9.84
N LYS A 323 11.67 16.87 9.94
CA LYS A 323 12.63 16.21 9.04
C LYS A 323 13.22 14.99 9.73
N ALA A 324 13.19 13.83 9.06
CA ALA A 324 13.90 12.65 9.54
C ALA A 324 15.40 12.74 9.25
N ILE A 325 16.16 11.89 9.93
CA ILE A 325 17.62 11.93 9.92
C ILE A 325 18.17 10.58 9.50
N TRP A 326 19.06 10.61 8.52
CA TRP A 326 19.91 9.50 8.16
C TRP A 326 21.05 9.40 9.18
N PHE A 327 21.11 8.30 9.92
CA PHE A 327 22.14 8.04 10.92
C PHE A 327 23.04 6.90 10.45
N GLY A 328 24.27 7.25 10.05
CA GLY A 328 25.32 6.30 9.71
C GLY A 328 26.22 6.07 10.91
N PHE A 329 26.47 4.80 11.25
CA PHE A 329 27.40 4.44 12.31
C PHE A 329 28.38 3.35 11.86
N PHE A 330 29.60 3.41 12.38
CA PHE A 330 30.64 2.41 12.18
C PHE A 330 30.95 1.67 13.47
N LEU A 331 31.20 0.37 13.36
CA LEU A 331 31.69 -0.47 14.46
C LEU A 331 33.04 -1.08 14.05
N PRO A 332 34.04 -1.09 14.96
CA PRO A 332 35.45 -1.21 14.57
C PRO A 332 35.90 -2.63 14.24
N ASP A 333 35.19 -3.65 14.73
CA ASP A 333 35.62 -5.03 14.64
C ASP A 333 34.45 -6.01 14.78
N ALA A 334 34.73 -7.29 14.58
CA ALA A 334 33.74 -8.37 14.70
C ALA A 334 33.10 -8.45 16.09
N SER A 335 33.83 -8.11 17.16
CA SER A 335 33.29 -8.15 18.54
C SER A 335 32.21 -7.09 18.75
N SER A 336 32.43 -5.92 18.17
CA SER A 336 31.50 -4.79 18.24
C SER A 336 30.24 -5.06 17.40
N TRP A 337 30.42 -5.68 16.23
CA TRP A 337 29.28 -6.16 15.43
C TRP A 337 28.49 -7.26 16.12
N SER A 338 29.17 -8.21 16.77
CA SER A 338 28.51 -9.26 17.56
C SER A 338 27.69 -8.64 18.69
N ASN A 339 28.22 -7.62 19.38
CA ASN A 339 27.48 -6.91 20.41
C ASN A 339 26.21 -6.21 19.88
N PHE A 340 26.28 -5.54 18.73
CA PHE A 340 25.09 -4.94 18.11
C PHE A 340 24.08 -5.99 17.65
N GLN A 341 24.57 -7.10 17.10
CA GLN A 341 23.74 -8.24 16.71
C GLN A 341 23.01 -8.81 17.93
N ASP A 342 23.73 -9.12 19.02
CA ASP A 342 23.13 -9.61 20.27
C ASP A 342 22.09 -8.63 20.83
N PHE A 343 22.33 -7.32 20.71
CA PHE A 343 21.33 -6.31 21.02
C PHE A 343 20.10 -6.40 20.10
N TRP A 344 20.31 -6.47 18.78
CA TRP A 344 19.23 -6.50 17.81
C TRP A 344 18.35 -7.74 17.94
N GLY A 345 18.96 -8.94 17.98
CA GLY A 345 18.24 -10.21 18.02
C GLY A 345 17.86 -10.68 19.42
N GLY A 346 18.63 -10.31 20.45
CA GLY A 346 18.48 -10.85 21.80
C GLY A 346 17.81 -9.91 22.81
N LYS A 347 17.58 -8.64 22.47
CA LYS A 347 16.95 -7.66 23.37
C LYS A 347 15.59 -7.18 22.84
N PRO A 348 14.64 -6.85 23.72
CA PRO A 348 13.33 -6.32 23.31
C PRO A 348 13.45 -4.95 22.65
N GLU A 349 12.44 -4.55 21.89
CA GLU A 349 12.35 -3.24 21.22
C GLU A 349 12.57 -2.06 22.16
N ALA A 350 12.17 -2.21 23.43
CA ALA A 350 12.32 -1.20 24.47
C ALA A 350 13.76 -1.06 25.01
N ALA A 351 14.68 -1.97 24.66
CA ALA A 351 16.06 -1.89 25.09
C ALA A 351 16.80 -0.74 24.39
N ILE A 352 17.66 -0.07 25.14
CA ILE A 352 18.50 1.03 24.65
C ILE A 352 19.87 0.48 24.29
N TRP A 353 20.26 0.66 23.03
CA TRP A 353 21.59 0.35 22.54
C TRP A 353 22.58 1.47 22.89
N GLN A 354 23.77 1.07 23.32
CA GLN A 354 24.88 1.98 23.61
C GLN A 354 25.87 1.94 22.44
N PRO A 355 25.80 2.91 21.50
CA PRO A 355 26.57 2.87 20.26
C PRO A 355 28.08 3.07 20.47
N ASP A 356 28.47 3.70 21.58
CA ASP A 356 29.81 4.19 21.88
C ASP A 356 30.64 3.24 22.76
N TYR A 357 30.16 2.02 22.99
CA TYR A 357 30.86 0.97 23.76
C TYR A 357 32.30 0.69 23.28
N ALA A 358 32.56 0.90 21.99
CA ALA A 358 33.83 0.57 21.35
C ALA A 358 34.74 1.79 21.10
N CYS A 359 34.40 3.00 21.57
CA CYS A 359 35.17 4.20 21.25
C CYS A 359 36.63 4.11 21.68
N GLY A 360 37.51 4.70 20.86
CA GLY A 360 38.96 4.71 21.09
C GLY A 360 39.68 3.43 20.67
N ARG A 361 38.96 2.38 20.23
CA ARG A 361 39.57 1.16 19.68
C ARG A 361 40.14 1.39 18.28
N THR A 362 40.95 0.44 17.80
CA THR A 362 41.46 0.43 16.42
C THR A 362 40.44 -0.16 15.47
N TYR A 363 40.22 0.49 14.32
CA TYR A 363 39.34 -0.02 13.28
C TYR A 363 40.01 -1.09 12.43
N SER A 364 39.33 -2.22 12.23
CA SER A 364 39.76 -3.30 11.33
C SER A 364 38.98 -3.23 10.02
N TYR A 365 39.65 -2.95 8.89
CA TYR A 365 38.99 -2.99 7.58
C TYR A 365 38.59 -4.41 7.13
N GLN A 366 39.09 -5.44 7.81
CA GLN A 366 38.70 -6.83 7.55
C GLN A 366 37.39 -7.23 8.25
N SER A 367 37.13 -6.67 9.43
CA SER A 367 36.07 -7.14 10.33
C SER A 367 35.12 -6.06 10.85
N GLY A 368 35.52 -4.80 10.78
CA GLY A 368 34.67 -3.64 10.97
C GLY A 368 33.74 -3.39 9.79
N GLY A 369 32.90 -2.38 9.94
CA GLY A 369 31.95 -1.98 8.91
C GLY A 369 31.10 -0.80 9.36
N GLY A 370 30.24 -0.34 8.45
CA GLY A 370 29.21 0.67 8.70
C GLY A 370 27.81 0.14 8.49
N HIS A 371 26.83 0.80 9.09
CA HIS A 371 25.40 0.59 8.84
C HIS A 371 24.66 1.92 8.91
N ALA A 372 23.54 2.02 8.19
CA ALA A 372 22.74 3.23 8.10
C ALA A 372 21.29 2.94 8.50
N VAL A 373 20.75 3.77 9.38
CA VAL A 373 19.39 3.64 9.91
C VAL A 373 18.68 4.99 9.90
N LEU A 374 17.36 4.96 10.06
CA LEU A 374 16.53 6.15 10.06
C LEU A 374 16.21 6.59 11.50
N CYS A 375 16.60 7.81 11.88
CA CYS A 375 16.18 8.42 13.14
C CYS A 375 14.90 9.24 12.91
N LEU A 376 13.84 8.88 13.64
CA LEU A 376 12.47 9.39 13.47
C LEU A 376 11.98 10.22 14.66
N GLY A 377 12.74 10.29 15.74
CA GLY A 377 12.24 10.93 16.96
C GLY A 377 13.13 10.68 18.16
N TYR A 378 12.62 11.05 19.33
CA TYR A 378 13.29 10.89 20.61
C TYR A 378 12.31 10.82 21.77
N ASN A 379 12.80 10.36 22.91
CA ASN A 379 12.11 10.41 24.19
C ASN A 379 13.11 10.61 25.33
N ASP A 380 12.89 11.68 26.09
CA ASP A 380 13.71 12.17 27.19
C ASP A 380 12.88 12.33 28.47
N THR A 381 11.68 11.73 28.50
CA THR A 381 10.80 11.80 29.67
C THR A 381 11.44 11.18 30.92
N ASP A 382 12.29 10.17 30.73
CA ASP A 382 13.21 9.66 31.75
C ASP A 382 14.62 10.24 31.51
N PRO A 383 15.09 11.20 32.34
CA PRO A 383 16.39 11.85 32.17
C PRO A 383 17.58 10.90 32.35
N LYS A 384 17.38 9.69 32.91
CA LYS A 384 18.44 8.67 33.05
C LYS A 384 18.55 7.74 31.85
N ASN A 385 17.50 7.70 31.02
CA ASN A 385 17.35 6.74 29.92
C ASN A 385 16.83 7.44 28.67
N ARG A 386 17.40 8.60 28.32
CA ARG A 386 17.04 9.34 27.12
C ARG A 386 17.45 8.58 25.86
N TYR A 387 16.60 8.55 24.84
CA TYR A 387 16.89 7.78 23.63
C TYR A 387 16.36 8.42 22.34
N TRP A 388 17.04 8.11 21.25
CA TRP A 388 16.58 8.32 19.88
C TRP A 388 15.73 7.13 19.41
N ILE A 389 14.68 7.42 18.65
CA ILE A 389 13.82 6.41 18.01
C ILE A 389 14.40 6.08 16.63
N MET A 390 14.98 4.89 16.51
CA MET A 390 15.64 4.42 15.29
C MET A 390 14.80 3.34 14.61
N LEU A 391 14.70 3.43 13.28
CA LEU A 391 14.10 2.41 12.42
C LEU A 391 15.17 1.74 11.56
N ASN A 392 15.27 0.42 11.70
CA ASN A 392 16.24 -0.39 10.97
C ASN A 392 15.70 -0.81 9.59
N SER A 393 16.50 -1.52 8.80
CA SER A 393 16.13 -2.12 7.51
C SER A 393 16.37 -3.63 7.49
N TRP A 394 16.19 -4.30 8.62
CA TRP A 394 16.44 -5.74 8.81
C TRP A 394 15.16 -6.51 9.12
N GLY A 395 14.01 -5.99 8.69
CA GLY A 395 12.71 -6.57 9.00
C GLY A 395 12.26 -6.34 10.43
N ASP A 396 11.20 -7.04 10.81
CA ASP A 396 10.78 -7.23 12.20
C ASP A 396 11.40 -8.51 12.78
N THR A 397 11.40 -8.57 14.12
CA THR A 397 11.64 -9.82 14.86
C THR A 397 10.55 -9.97 15.92
N PRO A 398 10.35 -11.15 16.53
CA PRO A 398 9.41 -11.29 17.63
C PRO A 398 9.65 -10.29 18.78
N ALA A 399 10.92 -9.92 19.00
CA ALA A 399 11.31 -8.94 20.00
C ALA A 399 11.17 -7.48 19.52
N ARG A 400 11.07 -7.25 18.20
CA ARG A 400 11.03 -5.95 17.52
C ARG A 400 9.99 -5.94 16.41
N PRO A 401 8.69 -6.04 16.75
CA PRO A 401 7.62 -6.15 15.77
C PRO A 401 7.47 -4.91 14.89
N ALA A 402 7.97 -3.74 15.31
CA ALA A 402 7.98 -2.53 14.49
C ALA A 402 9.30 -2.34 13.72
N GLY A 403 10.27 -3.25 13.85
CA GLY A 403 11.61 -3.06 13.29
C GLY A 403 12.38 -1.89 13.92
N LEU A 404 11.92 -1.42 15.09
CA LEU A 404 12.50 -0.28 15.78
C LEU A 404 13.58 -0.70 16.77
N PHE A 405 14.43 0.26 17.10
CA PHE A 405 15.27 0.17 18.29
C PHE A 405 15.50 1.56 18.88
N ARG A 406 15.96 1.58 20.13
CA ARG A 406 16.32 2.80 20.84
C ARG A 406 17.83 2.91 20.86
N ALA A 407 18.37 4.04 20.41
CA ALA A 407 19.78 4.34 20.60
C ALA A 407 19.93 5.35 21.74
N ALA A 408 20.91 5.15 22.62
CA ALA A 408 21.17 6.05 23.72
C ALA A 408 21.38 7.49 23.20
N MET A 409 20.70 8.44 23.83
CA MET A 409 20.90 9.85 23.51
C MET A 409 22.16 10.38 24.16
N ASP A 410 22.45 9.94 25.39
CA ASP A 410 23.63 10.29 26.17
C ASP A 410 24.89 9.52 25.71
N MET A 411 25.13 9.51 24.40
CA MET A 411 26.26 8.85 23.75
C MET A 411 27.44 9.80 23.54
N ASN A 412 28.65 9.25 23.39
CA ASN A 412 29.83 9.98 22.96
C ASN A 412 29.73 10.37 21.47
N TYR A 413 29.20 11.55 21.17
CA TYR A 413 29.13 12.10 19.81
C TYR A 413 30.51 12.32 19.15
N ASN A 414 31.59 12.31 19.93
CA ASN A 414 32.97 12.40 19.46
C ASN A 414 33.65 11.03 19.36
N CYS A 415 32.88 9.94 19.45
CA CYS A 415 33.41 8.59 19.29
C CYS A 415 34.21 8.48 17.99
N SER A 416 35.42 7.95 18.12
CA SER A 416 36.31 7.73 16.99
C SER A 416 37.12 6.46 17.19
N TYR A 417 37.62 5.92 16.07
CA TYR A 417 38.50 4.77 16.06
C TYR A 417 39.82 5.14 15.39
N THR A 418 40.92 4.63 15.94
CA THR A 418 42.23 4.74 15.30
C THR A 418 42.18 4.04 13.94
N GLY A 419 42.52 4.76 12.86
CA GLY A 419 42.50 4.25 11.48
C GLY A 419 41.20 4.49 10.70
N LEU A 420 40.12 4.97 11.34
CA LEU A 420 38.88 5.36 10.66
C LEU A 420 38.58 6.86 10.80
N GLY A 421 38.69 7.40 12.01
CA GLY A 421 38.13 8.70 12.37
C GLY A 421 36.81 8.57 13.14
N TYR A 422 35.88 9.50 12.96
CA TYR A 422 34.61 9.51 13.68
C TYR A 422 33.74 8.28 13.36
N ALA A 423 33.05 7.75 14.37
CA ALA A 423 32.18 6.59 14.24
C ALA A 423 30.76 6.94 13.80
N PHE A 424 30.30 8.18 14.04
CA PHE A 424 28.90 8.56 13.94
C PHE A 424 28.69 9.76 13.01
N TYR A 425 27.73 9.62 12.10
CA TYR A 425 27.42 10.60 11.06
C TYR A 425 25.92 10.86 11.05
N TRP A 426 25.54 12.12 11.25
CA TRP A 426 24.15 12.55 11.35
C TRP A 426 23.84 13.48 10.17
N MET A 427 22.98 13.03 9.26
CA MET A 427 22.70 13.75 8.01
C MET A 427 21.21 13.80 7.72
N THR A 428 20.78 14.78 6.96
CA THR A 428 19.41 14.86 6.44
C THR A 428 19.48 15.35 4.99
N LEU A 429 18.32 15.47 4.35
CA LEU A 429 18.20 15.95 2.99
C LEU A 429 17.43 17.28 2.96
N ASP A 430 17.84 18.16 2.06
CA ASP A 430 17.08 19.33 1.63
C ASP A 430 16.48 19.00 0.27
N LEU A 431 15.20 18.60 0.26
CA LEU A 431 14.45 18.33 -0.96
C LEU A 431 13.52 19.49 -1.29
N SER A 432 13.27 19.65 -2.57
CA SER A 432 12.15 20.41 -3.10
C SER A 432 11.48 19.58 -4.19
N TYR A 433 10.17 19.71 -4.30
CA TYR A 433 9.35 19.06 -5.31
C TYR A 433 8.87 20.10 -6.34
N ASP A 434 8.45 19.67 -7.52
CA ASP A 434 7.85 20.58 -8.50
C ASP A 434 6.52 21.13 -7.96
N ALA A 435 6.29 22.44 -8.08
CA ALA A 435 5.20 23.19 -7.43
C ALA A 435 3.77 22.83 -7.89
N SER A 436 3.59 21.80 -8.73
CA SER A 436 2.31 21.43 -9.35
C SER A 436 1.96 19.95 -9.17
N GLN A 437 2.42 19.32 -8.10
CA GLN A 437 2.23 17.87 -7.91
C GLN A 437 0.85 17.50 -7.34
N ASN A 438 -0.06 18.46 -7.14
CA ASN A 438 -1.47 18.18 -6.93
C ASN A 438 -2.23 18.45 -8.24
N SER A 439 -2.68 17.37 -8.86
CA SER A 439 -3.52 17.39 -10.04
C SER A 439 -4.95 17.52 -9.55
N ALA A 440 -5.61 18.63 -9.88
CA ALA A 440 -7.00 18.81 -9.52
C ALA A 440 -7.85 17.60 -9.97
N PRO A 441 -8.92 17.26 -9.22
CA PRO A 441 -9.79 16.15 -9.58
C PRO A 441 -10.34 16.33 -10.99
N GLN A 442 -10.64 15.21 -11.65
CA GLN A 442 -11.33 15.27 -12.94
C GLN A 442 -12.67 15.98 -12.79
N THR A 443 -13.07 16.77 -13.79
CA THR A 443 -14.42 17.35 -13.81
C THR A 443 -15.47 16.25 -13.62
N PRO A 444 -16.39 16.37 -12.64
CA PRO A 444 -17.36 15.33 -12.38
C PRO A 444 -18.21 15.02 -13.63
N ALA A 445 -18.61 13.75 -13.76
CA ALA A 445 -19.64 13.37 -14.72
C ALA A 445 -20.94 14.16 -14.45
N PRO A 446 -21.84 14.31 -15.44
CA PRO A 446 -23.12 14.98 -15.24
C PRO A 446 -23.83 14.44 -14.00
N VAL A 447 -24.35 15.36 -13.18
CA VAL A 447 -25.06 15.04 -11.94
C VAL A 447 -26.20 14.07 -12.23
N GLN A 448 -26.40 13.08 -11.35
CA GLN A 448 -27.48 12.10 -11.47
C GLN A 448 -28.57 12.37 -10.43
N GLY A 449 -29.83 12.35 -10.88
CA GLY A 449 -31.01 12.54 -10.03
C GLY A 449 -32.29 12.68 -10.86
N LEU A 450 -33.38 13.08 -10.21
CA LEU A 450 -34.66 13.28 -10.89
C LEU A 450 -34.66 14.58 -11.71
N THR A 451 -35.23 14.56 -12.91
CA THR A 451 -35.37 15.77 -13.76
C THR A 451 -36.62 16.59 -13.45
N GLN A 452 -37.51 16.10 -12.58
CA GLN A 452 -38.77 16.75 -12.23
C GLN A 452 -39.09 16.64 -10.74
N GLY A 453 -39.63 17.71 -10.15
CA GLY A 453 -40.05 17.77 -8.76
C GLY A 453 -41.13 18.82 -8.47
N TYR A 454 -41.47 18.97 -7.19
CA TYR A 454 -42.44 19.94 -6.70
C TYR A 454 -41.79 20.89 -5.69
N ALA A 455 -42.23 22.15 -5.72
CA ALA A 455 -41.75 23.15 -4.78
C ALA A 455 -41.99 22.70 -3.32
N GLY A 456 -40.99 22.88 -2.46
CA GLY A 456 -41.04 22.50 -1.05
C GLY A 456 -40.78 21.01 -0.76
N LYS A 457 -40.44 20.19 -1.76
CA LYS A 457 -40.06 18.78 -1.57
C LYS A 457 -38.55 18.59 -1.72
N ILE A 458 -37.98 17.73 -0.86
CA ILE A 458 -36.56 17.37 -0.88
C ILE A 458 -36.27 16.41 -2.03
N LEU A 459 -35.21 16.71 -2.78
CA LEU A 459 -34.67 15.86 -3.83
C LEU A 459 -33.19 15.57 -3.55
N SER A 460 -32.72 14.40 -3.98
CA SER A 460 -31.36 13.92 -3.77
C SER A 460 -30.64 13.76 -5.11
N TYR A 461 -29.36 14.13 -5.13
CA TYR A 461 -28.51 14.08 -6.31
C TYR A 461 -27.12 13.55 -5.97
N THR A 462 -26.47 12.90 -6.93
CA THR A 462 -25.12 12.35 -6.80
C THR A 462 -24.20 12.84 -7.91
N ALA A 463 -22.91 13.00 -7.57
CA ALA A 463 -21.84 13.33 -8.51
C ALA A 463 -20.65 12.40 -8.29
N THR A 464 -19.94 12.05 -9.37
CA THR A 464 -18.78 11.15 -9.33
C THR A 464 -17.59 11.80 -10.02
N SER A 465 -16.42 11.73 -9.39
CA SER A 465 -15.14 12.21 -9.91
C SER A 465 -14.00 11.29 -9.44
N LYS A 466 -12.85 11.39 -10.10
CA LYS A 466 -11.62 10.72 -9.70
C LYS A 466 -10.52 11.75 -9.58
N ASP A 467 -9.73 11.60 -8.52
CA ASP A 467 -8.50 12.34 -8.36
C ASP A 467 -7.34 11.60 -9.03
N PRO A 468 -6.53 12.25 -9.88
CA PRO A 468 -5.36 11.62 -10.50
C PRO A 468 -4.30 11.15 -9.50
N ASP A 469 -4.21 11.81 -8.33
CA ASP A 469 -3.23 11.52 -7.28
C ASP A 469 -3.82 10.62 -6.17
N GLY A 470 -5.10 10.24 -6.31
CA GLY A 470 -5.80 9.35 -5.39
C GLY A 470 -6.24 10.02 -4.09
N ASP A 471 -6.28 11.35 -4.07
CA ASP A 471 -6.68 12.13 -2.90
C ASP A 471 -8.17 11.98 -2.55
N GLN A 472 -8.50 12.24 -1.28
CA GLN A 472 -9.89 12.24 -0.83
C GLN A 472 -10.64 13.43 -1.42
N LEU A 473 -11.93 13.24 -1.72
CA LEU A 473 -12.73 14.25 -2.39
C LEU A 473 -13.88 14.73 -1.49
N PHE A 474 -14.22 16.01 -1.63
CA PHE A 474 -15.56 16.49 -1.32
C PHE A 474 -16.16 17.16 -2.55
N PHE A 475 -17.49 17.20 -2.60
CA PHE A 475 -18.24 17.76 -3.72
C PHE A 475 -18.97 19.02 -3.28
N THR A 476 -18.93 20.04 -4.13
CA THR A 476 -19.78 21.22 -4.01
C THR A 476 -20.87 21.14 -5.07
N PHE A 477 -22.13 21.10 -4.65
CA PHE A 477 -23.31 21.19 -5.51
C PHE A 477 -23.79 22.65 -5.57
N ASP A 478 -24.05 23.14 -6.77
CA ASP A 478 -24.78 24.37 -7.04
C ASP A 478 -26.16 23.98 -7.59
N TRP A 479 -27.21 24.43 -6.88
CA TRP A 479 -28.59 24.02 -7.15
C TRP A 479 -29.30 24.89 -8.18
N GLY A 480 -28.64 25.93 -8.69
CA GLY A 480 -29.17 26.82 -9.72
C GLY A 480 -30.19 27.86 -9.21
N ASP A 481 -30.47 27.91 -7.91
CA ASP A 481 -31.31 28.90 -7.24
C ASP A 481 -30.50 29.86 -6.33
N GLY A 482 -29.17 29.82 -6.45
CA GLY A 482 -28.23 30.58 -5.64
C GLY A 482 -27.76 29.86 -4.37
N ALA A 483 -28.36 28.72 -4.01
CA ALA A 483 -27.88 27.89 -2.90
C ALA A 483 -26.78 26.91 -3.37
N THR A 484 -25.84 26.63 -2.46
CA THR A 484 -24.82 25.59 -2.66
C THR A 484 -24.76 24.66 -1.45
N THR A 485 -24.26 23.44 -1.64
CA THR A 485 -24.07 22.45 -0.57
C THR A 485 -22.75 21.72 -0.77
N LYS A 486 -21.97 21.60 0.31
CA LYS A 486 -20.72 20.83 0.33
C LYS A 486 -20.94 19.50 1.02
N THR A 487 -20.46 18.41 0.44
CA THR A 487 -20.40 17.12 1.11
C THR A 487 -19.24 17.09 2.11
N LEU A 488 -19.21 16.07 2.96
CA LEU A 488 -18.02 15.76 3.74
C LEU A 488 -16.91 15.25 2.83
N LEU A 489 -15.66 15.46 3.27
CA LEU A 489 -14.48 14.84 2.67
C LEU A 489 -14.57 13.32 2.84
N SER A 490 -14.32 12.59 1.77
CA SER A 490 -14.48 11.14 1.72
C SER A 490 -13.48 10.50 0.75
N ALA A 491 -13.05 9.28 1.05
CA ALA A 491 -12.29 8.44 0.12
C ALA A 491 -13.16 7.86 -1.02
N SER A 492 -14.48 8.07 -0.98
CA SER A 492 -15.38 7.67 -2.06
C SER A 492 -15.22 8.60 -3.27
N SER A 493 -15.19 8.02 -4.47
CA SER A 493 -15.27 8.77 -5.73
C SER A 493 -16.64 9.42 -5.98
N THR A 494 -17.62 9.23 -5.09
CA THR A 494 -19.01 9.68 -5.27
C THR A 494 -19.50 10.46 -4.05
N GLY A 495 -20.07 11.64 -4.30
CA GLY A 495 -20.73 12.49 -3.30
C GLY A 495 -22.24 12.58 -3.53
N ALA A 496 -23.01 12.63 -2.45
CA ALA A 496 -24.47 12.77 -2.49
C ALA A 496 -24.92 13.98 -1.65
N ALA A 497 -25.87 14.75 -2.16
CA ALA A 497 -26.46 15.90 -1.46
C ALA A 497 -27.95 16.04 -1.74
N ASN A 498 -28.66 16.66 -0.80
CA ASN A 498 -30.10 16.89 -0.88
C ASN A 498 -30.42 18.39 -0.92
N HIS A 499 -31.48 18.77 -1.63
CA HIS A 499 -31.94 20.16 -1.72
C HIS A 499 -33.46 20.30 -1.81
N ILE A 500 -33.97 21.49 -1.45
CA ILE A 500 -35.38 21.87 -1.55
C ILE A 500 -35.49 23.19 -2.31
N TRP A 501 -36.09 23.16 -3.50
CA TRP A 501 -36.46 24.38 -4.23
C TRP A 501 -37.78 24.94 -3.70
N LYS A 502 -37.78 26.22 -3.31
CA LYS A 502 -38.97 26.89 -2.74
C LYS A 502 -39.95 27.38 -3.80
N GLU A 503 -39.46 27.69 -4.99
CA GLU A 503 -40.26 28.25 -6.07
C GLU A 503 -40.37 27.27 -7.24
N LYS A 504 -41.42 27.44 -8.05
CA LYS A 504 -41.52 26.75 -9.33
C LYS A 504 -40.53 27.35 -10.32
N GLY A 505 -39.92 26.52 -11.16
CA GLY A 505 -38.92 26.98 -12.12
C GLY A 505 -38.13 25.84 -12.72
N THR A 506 -37.27 26.17 -13.68
CA THR A 506 -36.28 25.23 -14.21
C THR A 506 -34.91 25.66 -13.69
N TYR A 507 -34.24 24.75 -13.00
CA TYR A 507 -32.94 24.97 -12.36
C TYR A 507 -31.88 24.12 -13.05
N LYS A 508 -30.64 24.61 -13.02
CA LYS A 508 -29.47 23.94 -13.60
C LYS A 508 -28.54 23.53 -12.49
N VAL A 509 -28.60 22.25 -12.11
CA VAL A 509 -27.77 21.67 -11.06
C VAL A 509 -26.41 21.28 -11.63
N LYS A 510 -25.33 21.66 -10.96
CA LYS A 510 -23.96 21.28 -11.35
C LYS A 510 -23.14 20.94 -10.10
N ALA A 511 -22.11 20.14 -10.28
CA ALA A 511 -21.21 19.74 -9.20
C ALA A 511 -19.75 19.97 -9.58
N MET A 512 -18.91 20.23 -8.59
CA MET A 512 -17.45 20.34 -8.69
C MET A 512 -16.84 19.48 -7.59
N ALA A 513 -15.73 18.80 -7.88
CA ALA A 513 -14.95 18.05 -6.91
C ALA A 513 -13.75 18.87 -6.45
N THR A 514 -13.43 18.79 -5.17
CA THR A 514 -12.24 19.39 -4.58
C THR A 514 -11.50 18.31 -3.78
N ASP A 515 -10.20 18.19 -4.01
CA ASP A 515 -9.35 17.24 -3.31
C ASP A 515 -9.02 17.71 -1.87
N SER A 516 -8.44 16.80 -1.08
CA SER A 516 -7.97 17.08 0.28
C SER A 516 -6.85 18.11 0.34
N GLN A 517 -6.22 18.42 -0.78
CA GLN A 517 -5.10 19.34 -0.94
C GLN A 517 -5.57 20.75 -1.37
N GLY A 518 -6.87 20.91 -1.62
CA GLY A 518 -7.55 22.15 -1.93
C GLY A 518 -7.67 22.49 -3.41
N ALA A 519 -7.19 21.66 -4.36
CA ALA A 519 -7.42 21.94 -5.78
C ALA A 519 -8.81 21.44 -6.20
N SER A 520 -9.43 22.21 -7.09
CA SER A 520 -10.81 22.01 -7.51
C SER A 520 -10.90 21.75 -9.00
N SER A 521 -11.78 20.85 -9.39
CA SER A 521 -12.13 20.58 -10.78
C SER A 521 -12.87 21.76 -11.42
N GLY A 522 -13.16 21.65 -12.73
CA GLY A 522 -14.25 22.43 -13.33
C GLY A 522 -15.62 21.99 -12.81
N TRP A 523 -16.65 22.79 -13.08
CA TRP A 523 -18.04 22.36 -12.87
C TRP A 523 -18.45 21.32 -13.91
N SER A 524 -19.25 20.33 -13.50
CA SER A 524 -19.90 19.38 -14.40
C SER A 524 -20.80 20.09 -15.41
N GLU A 525 -21.12 19.39 -16.50
CA GLU A 525 -22.20 19.83 -17.37
C GLU A 525 -23.51 20.04 -16.57
N PRO A 526 -24.26 21.12 -16.84
CA PRO A 526 -25.47 21.43 -16.09
C PRO A 526 -26.58 20.38 -16.29
N PHE A 527 -27.12 19.87 -15.19
CA PHE A 527 -28.25 18.96 -15.16
C PHE A 527 -29.57 19.73 -14.94
N GLY A 528 -30.49 19.66 -15.90
CA GLY A 528 -31.76 20.38 -15.86
C GLY A 528 -32.81 19.72 -14.95
N VAL A 529 -33.37 20.50 -14.03
CA VAL A 529 -34.43 20.07 -13.10
C VAL A 529 -35.62 21.02 -13.19
N SER A 530 -36.81 20.50 -13.49
CA SER A 530 -38.05 21.29 -13.53
C SER A 530 -38.89 21.09 -12.27
N ILE A 531 -39.11 22.17 -11.53
CA ILE A 531 -39.90 22.23 -10.31
C ILE A 531 -41.26 22.86 -10.61
N SER A 532 -42.33 22.09 -10.38
CA SER A 532 -43.71 22.54 -10.57
C SER A 532 -44.32 23.03 -9.25
N GLY A 533 -45.39 23.83 -9.35
CA GLY A 533 -46.17 24.25 -8.19
C GLY A 533 -46.80 23.03 -7.47
N SER A 534 -46.90 23.12 -6.14
CA SER A 534 -47.51 22.08 -5.30
C SER A 534 -48.91 21.72 -5.82
N SER A 535 -49.13 20.46 -6.23
CA SER A 535 -50.41 20.04 -6.82
C SER A 535 -51.46 19.82 -5.74
N THR A 536 -52.58 20.54 -5.80
CA THR A 536 -53.78 20.33 -4.96
C THR A 536 -54.91 19.58 -5.67
N VAL A 537 -54.62 18.79 -6.71
CA VAL A 537 -55.62 17.91 -7.35
C VAL A 537 -55.19 16.47 -7.17
N ASN A 538 -55.85 15.75 -6.25
CA ASN A 538 -55.68 14.31 -6.04
C ASN A 538 -56.33 13.53 -7.20
N SER A 539 -55.56 12.65 -7.83
CA SER A 539 -55.97 11.73 -8.90
C SER A 539 -55.74 10.31 -8.39
N PRO A 540 -56.66 9.37 -8.66
CA PRO A 540 -56.54 8.01 -8.13
C PRO A 540 -55.29 7.28 -8.65
N PRO A 541 -54.73 6.34 -7.88
CA PRO A 541 -53.57 5.58 -8.28
C PRO A 541 -53.83 4.68 -9.48
N LYS A 542 -52.78 4.42 -10.27
CA LYS A 542 -52.85 3.42 -11.35
C LYS A 542 -53.08 2.04 -10.75
N LYS A 543 -53.82 1.19 -11.49
CA LYS A 543 -54.08 -0.20 -11.11
C LYS A 543 -52.77 -0.91 -10.71
N PRO A 544 -52.72 -1.60 -9.55
CA PRO A 544 -51.54 -2.35 -9.14
C PRO A 544 -51.18 -3.46 -10.13
N SER A 545 -49.89 -3.81 -10.19
CA SER A 545 -49.40 -5.00 -10.86
C SER A 545 -50.00 -6.27 -10.22
N PRO A 546 -50.12 -7.38 -10.97
CA PRO A 546 -50.36 -8.69 -10.35
C PRO A 546 -49.34 -8.94 -9.23
N PRO A 547 -49.75 -9.56 -8.10
CA PRO A 547 -48.82 -9.90 -7.03
C PRO A 547 -47.72 -10.86 -7.53
N ALA A 548 -46.46 -10.56 -7.23
CA ALA A 548 -45.32 -11.39 -7.58
C ALA A 548 -44.82 -12.17 -6.36
N GLY A 549 -44.74 -13.48 -6.48
CA GLY A 549 -44.28 -14.39 -5.43
C GLY A 549 -44.24 -15.82 -5.94
N ILE A 550 -44.09 -16.78 -5.04
CA ILE A 550 -44.06 -18.20 -5.40
C ILE A 550 -45.44 -18.68 -5.84
N ASN A 551 -45.49 -19.66 -6.74
CA ASN A 551 -46.73 -20.23 -7.29
C ASN A 551 -47.08 -21.62 -6.71
N SER A 552 -46.25 -22.16 -5.82
CA SER A 552 -46.50 -23.38 -5.06
C SER A 552 -45.64 -23.39 -3.79
N GLY A 553 -46.13 -24.00 -2.71
CA GLY A 553 -45.47 -24.00 -1.39
C GLY A 553 -46.08 -25.03 -0.44
N LEU A 554 -45.54 -25.12 0.77
CA LEU A 554 -46.02 -26.03 1.82
C LEU A 554 -47.01 -25.33 2.75
N ALA A 555 -48.08 -26.03 3.13
CA ALA A 555 -49.07 -25.52 4.09
C ALA A 555 -48.42 -25.24 5.46
N GLY A 556 -48.83 -24.15 6.10
CA GLY A 556 -48.33 -23.68 7.40
C GLY A 556 -47.05 -22.81 7.31
N ILE A 557 -46.46 -22.63 6.13
CA ILE A 557 -45.30 -21.77 5.92
C ILE A 557 -45.73 -20.40 5.40
N SER A 558 -45.16 -19.34 5.97
CA SER A 558 -45.41 -17.96 5.55
C SER A 558 -44.56 -17.60 4.34
N TYR A 559 -45.20 -17.08 3.29
CA TYR A 559 -44.55 -16.67 2.05
C TYR A 559 -44.82 -15.19 1.75
N THR A 560 -43.80 -14.48 1.28
CA THR A 560 -43.88 -13.05 0.97
C THR A 560 -44.19 -12.81 -0.50
N PHE A 561 -45.18 -11.96 -0.76
CA PHE A 561 -45.58 -11.51 -2.09
C PHE A 561 -45.37 -10.00 -2.21
N THR A 562 -45.11 -9.55 -3.43
CA THR A 562 -44.92 -8.13 -3.74
C THR A 562 -45.98 -7.58 -4.67
N GLY A 563 -46.33 -6.30 -4.49
CA GLY A 563 -47.25 -5.57 -5.36
C GLY A 563 -46.72 -4.18 -5.68
N TYR A 564 -46.97 -3.66 -6.88
CA TYR A 564 -46.45 -2.37 -7.34
C TYR A 564 -47.55 -1.51 -7.94
N ALA A 565 -47.58 -0.22 -7.61
CA ALA A 565 -48.47 0.77 -8.22
C ALA A 565 -47.84 2.16 -8.17
N VAL A 566 -48.29 3.05 -9.04
CA VAL A 566 -47.87 4.46 -9.08
C VAL A 566 -49.10 5.35 -9.04
N ASP A 567 -49.11 6.24 -8.07
CA ASP A 567 -50.02 7.36 -7.98
C ASP A 567 -49.60 8.51 -8.92
N PRO A 568 -50.49 9.03 -9.79
CA PRO A 568 -50.19 10.16 -10.66
C PRO A 568 -49.78 11.44 -9.93
N ASN A 569 -50.27 11.65 -8.70
CA ASN A 569 -49.92 12.77 -7.82
C ASN A 569 -48.80 12.44 -6.84
N ARG A 570 -48.32 11.19 -6.87
CA ARG A 570 -47.32 10.63 -5.97
C ARG A 570 -47.76 10.66 -4.50
N ASP A 571 -49.07 10.60 -4.26
CA ASP A 571 -49.60 10.43 -2.92
C ASP A 571 -49.16 9.07 -2.33
N PRO A 572 -48.94 8.96 -1.01
CA PRO A 572 -48.62 7.69 -0.38
C PRO A 572 -49.72 6.64 -0.62
N LEU A 573 -49.32 5.41 -0.91
CA LEU A 573 -50.19 4.29 -1.24
C LEU A 573 -50.19 3.24 -0.13
N SER A 574 -51.36 2.70 0.17
CA SER A 574 -51.55 1.51 1.00
C SER A 574 -52.10 0.38 0.13
N TYR A 575 -51.56 -0.82 0.29
CA TYR A 575 -51.92 -1.99 -0.50
C TYR A 575 -52.72 -2.96 0.36
N THR A 576 -53.74 -3.58 -0.21
CA THR A 576 -54.47 -4.69 0.41
C THR A 576 -54.23 -5.94 -0.43
N PHE A 577 -53.67 -6.98 0.19
CA PHE A 577 -53.47 -8.29 -0.40
C PHE A 577 -54.62 -9.19 0.08
N GLU A 578 -55.31 -9.85 -0.85
CA GLU A 578 -56.29 -10.88 -0.55
C GLU A 578 -55.68 -12.24 -0.88
N TRP A 579 -55.76 -13.18 0.05
CA TRP A 579 -54.97 -14.42 -0.03
C TRP A 579 -55.76 -15.63 -0.54
N GLY A 580 -57.00 -15.43 -1.00
CA GLY A 580 -57.86 -16.51 -1.52
C GLY A 580 -58.45 -17.45 -0.46
N ASP A 581 -58.10 -17.29 0.83
CA ASP A 581 -58.64 -18.06 1.96
C ASP A 581 -59.61 -17.24 2.84
N GLY A 582 -60.03 -16.07 2.34
CA GLY A 582 -60.89 -15.12 3.05
C GLY A 582 -60.14 -14.15 3.96
N GLN A 583 -58.82 -14.27 4.12
CA GLN A 583 -58.01 -13.31 4.86
C GLN A 583 -57.40 -12.25 3.95
N THR A 584 -57.15 -11.07 4.52
CA THR A 584 -56.48 -9.97 3.84
C THR A 584 -55.37 -9.39 4.71
N SER A 585 -54.36 -8.82 4.07
CA SER A 585 -53.30 -8.07 4.75
C SER A 585 -53.17 -6.68 4.13
N LYS A 586 -53.12 -5.66 4.97
CA LYS A 586 -52.98 -4.27 4.55
C LYS A 586 -51.63 -3.70 4.96
N THR A 587 -50.96 -3.00 4.04
CA THR A 587 -49.70 -2.33 4.35
C THR A 587 -49.94 -0.92 4.89
N ASP A 588 -48.96 -0.39 5.61
CA ASP A 588 -48.89 1.04 5.90
C ASP A 588 -48.82 1.86 4.60
N PHE A 589 -49.07 3.16 4.71
CA PHE A 589 -48.87 4.09 3.60
C PHE A 589 -47.39 4.20 3.26
N MET A 590 -47.07 3.87 2.01
CA MET A 590 -45.72 3.87 1.49
C MET A 590 -45.62 4.80 0.28
N ARG A 591 -44.41 5.25 -0.04
CA ARG A 591 -44.19 6.14 -1.18
C ARG A 591 -44.64 5.46 -2.49
N SER A 592 -45.45 6.17 -3.29
CA SER A 592 -45.85 5.76 -4.64
C SER A 592 -44.63 5.33 -5.48
N GLY A 593 -44.76 4.21 -6.21
CA GLY A 593 -43.68 3.63 -7.02
C GLY A 593 -42.67 2.76 -6.27
N LEU A 594 -42.90 2.44 -4.99
CA LEU A 594 -42.18 1.37 -4.28
C LEU A 594 -42.99 0.07 -4.30
N SER A 595 -42.30 -1.07 -4.32
CA SER A 595 -42.95 -2.38 -4.20
C SER A 595 -43.38 -2.64 -2.76
N ALA A 596 -44.68 -2.84 -2.55
CA ALA A 596 -45.24 -3.32 -1.30
C ALA A 596 -44.93 -4.80 -1.09
N ARG A 597 -44.78 -5.21 0.17
CA ARG A 597 -44.56 -6.60 0.57
C ARG A 597 -45.54 -6.97 1.67
N ALA A 598 -46.19 -8.12 1.52
CA ALA A 598 -46.99 -8.73 2.57
C ALA A 598 -46.70 -10.23 2.59
N SER A 599 -46.81 -10.86 3.75
CA SER A 599 -46.59 -12.30 3.89
C SER A 599 -47.80 -12.97 4.51
N HIS A 600 -48.09 -14.19 4.07
CA HIS A 600 -49.21 -14.99 4.56
C HIS A 600 -48.88 -16.47 4.57
N ALA A 601 -49.52 -17.20 5.49
CA ALA A 601 -49.41 -18.65 5.62
C ALA A 601 -50.78 -19.29 5.50
N TRP A 602 -50.93 -20.26 4.59
CA TRP A 602 -52.17 -21.03 4.45
C TRP A 602 -52.11 -22.25 5.37
N PRO A 603 -53.03 -22.39 6.35
CA PRO A 603 -52.98 -23.48 7.32
C PRO A 603 -53.36 -24.85 6.71
N LEU A 604 -53.99 -24.86 5.54
CA LEU A 604 -54.42 -26.08 4.82
C LEU A 604 -53.84 -26.09 3.41
N ALA A 605 -53.64 -27.28 2.85
CA ALA A 605 -53.25 -27.45 1.45
C ALA A 605 -54.44 -27.17 0.53
N GLY A 606 -54.24 -26.38 -0.53
CA GLY A 606 -55.28 -26.00 -1.46
C GLY A 606 -54.77 -25.08 -2.57
N ALA A 607 -55.64 -24.74 -3.53
CA ALA A 607 -55.39 -23.73 -4.53
C ALA A 607 -56.08 -22.42 -4.12
N TYR A 608 -55.34 -21.33 -4.11
CA TYR A 608 -55.80 -20.00 -3.68
C TYR A 608 -55.49 -18.99 -4.79
N SER A 609 -56.46 -18.12 -5.11
CA SER A 609 -56.40 -17.18 -6.24
C SER A 609 -56.76 -15.77 -5.84
#